data_AF-A0AAV2Q1N1-F1
#
_entry.id   AF-A0AAV2Q1N1-F1
#
_cell.length_a   1.000
_cell.length_b   1.000
_cell.length_c   1.000
_cell.angle_alpha   90.00
_cell.angle_beta   90.00
_cell.angle_gamma   90.00
#
_symmetry.space_group_name_H-M   'P 1'
#
loop_
_entity.id
_entity.type
_entity.pdbx_description
1 polymer ?
#
loop_
_entity_poly.entity_id
_entity_poly.type
_entity_poly.pdbx_seq_one_letter_code
_entity_poly.pdbx_strand_id
1 'polypeptide(L)'
;GAGIAYKYCYKKLMLAKAVSGDKLKLLPNPSKKISSLKSKILSSKSKNKGQDVDVENNLSSDSTDSSSAEAKSEAKEKELQDAVRQLNNWSIKDTDSDGMPEDEFVGEIQYSLEYDFQDQTLIVKVISAKELTAMDMNGTSDPYVKVTLLPDKGYMLKSKVKRSTLNPKWNESFYFEGFSMQKLQTRILHLHVYDYDRFSRDDSIGEIHIPLCQNDFAEKKEMSRVLKPLKKNKRGEILTSLLYEPIKKQITLNVVKCKNLMAMDIGGKSDPFLKIQLKFGGQVISKFKTEHQLSNLNPVFNFNEIFEVPWEKLKVCQIDILVMDYDRWKKNEVIGKVTFGKEGGSPTERKHYNQMINKPNEAQIQWHRLKPE
;
A
#
# COMPACT_ATOMS: atom_id res chain seq x y z
N GLY A 1 19.70 -19.94 -0.31
CA GLY A 1 18.53 -19.22 -0.85
C GLY A 1 18.42 -19.30 -2.37
N ALA A 2 19.39 -18.74 -3.12
CA ALA A 2 19.30 -18.60 -4.58
C ALA A 2 19.47 -19.89 -5.43
N GLY A 3 19.99 -20.98 -4.86
CA GLY A 3 20.25 -22.22 -5.60
C GLY A 3 19.03 -23.11 -5.87
N ILE A 4 17.95 -22.96 -5.11
CA ILE A 4 16.76 -23.84 -5.21
C ILE A 4 15.81 -23.34 -6.31
N ALA A 5 15.63 -22.02 -6.44
CA ALA A 5 14.88 -21.41 -7.53
C ALA A 5 15.55 -21.63 -8.89
N TYR A 6 16.89 -21.58 -8.94
CA TYR A 6 17.66 -21.88 -10.15
C TYR A 6 17.50 -23.35 -10.57
N LYS A 7 17.48 -24.29 -9.61
CA LYS A 7 17.22 -25.72 -9.90
C LYS A 7 15.81 -25.97 -10.44
N TYR A 8 14.79 -25.23 -10.00
CA TYR A 8 13.41 -25.44 -10.42
C TYR A 8 13.16 -24.92 -11.85
N CYS A 9 13.67 -23.72 -12.19
CA CYS A 9 13.59 -23.18 -13.55
C CYS A 9 14.43 -23.97 -14.55
N TYR A 10 15.64 -24.42 -14.17
CA TYR A 10 16.49 -25.24 -15.04
C TYR A 10 15.85 -26.61 -15.32
N LYS A 11 15.18 -27.22 -14.33
CA LYS A 11 14.49 -28.50 -14.51
C LYS A 11 13.26 -28.37 -15.44
N LYS A 12 12.51 -27.26 -15.36
CA LYS A 12 11.38 -26.98 -16.26
C LYS A 12 11.83 -26.69 -17.70
N LEU A 13 12.94 -25.96 -17.87
CA LEU A 13 13.51 -25.65 -19.18
C LEU A 13 14.14 -26.89 -19.86
N MET A 14 14.69 -27.82 -19.08
CA MET A 14 15.21 -29.10 -19.59
C MET A 14 14.10 -30.11 -19.91
N LEU A 15 12.99 -30.11 -19.16
CA LEU A 15 11.79 -30.90 -19.47
C LEU A 15 11.11 -30.41 -20.76
N ALA A 16 11.03 -29.10 -20.99
CA ALA A 16 10.50 -28.53 -22.23
C ALA A 16 11.36 -28.87 -23.46
N LYS A 17 12.68 -29.00 -23.30
CA LYS A 17 13.61 -29.38 -24.39
C LYS A 17 13.71 -30.90 -24.63
N ALA A 18 13.36 -31.73 -23.66
CA ALA A 18 13.27 -33.18 -23.84
C ALA A 18 12.05 -33.60 -24.66
N VAL A 19 11.02 -32.74 -24.73
CA VAL A 19 9.80 -32.95 -25.51
C VAL A 19 9.96 -32.52 -26.98
N SER A 20 10.97 -31.71 -27.34
CA SER A 20 11.16 -31.21 -28.72
C SER A 20 12.11 -32.03 -29.61
N GLY A 21 12.72 -33.11 -29.11
CA GLY A 21 13.45 -34.08 -29.94
C GLY A 21 14.79 -33.60 -30.56
N ASP A 22 15.35 -32.48 -30.11
CA ASP A 22 16.62 -31.97 -30.67
C ASP A 22 17.87 -32.66 -30.07
N LYS A 23 18.72 -33.23 -30.93
CA LYS A 23 19.99 -33.88 -30.55
C LYS A 23 20.99 -32.85 -29.97
N LEU A 24 21.46 -33.11 -28.74
CA LEU A 24 22.48 -32.33 -28.05
C LEU A 24 23.85 -32.31 -28.79
N LYS A 25 24.36 -31.13 -29.12
CA LYS A 25 25.82 -30.85 -29.10
C LYS A 25 26.17 -30.24 -27.73
N LEU A 26 26.98 -30.96 -26.95
CA LEU A 26 27.50 -30.51 -25.66
C LEU A 26 28.46 -29.32 -25.84
N LEU A 27 28.11 -28.15 -25.30
CA LEU A 27 29.04 -27.04 -25.09
C LEU A 27 29.65 -27.13 -23.67
N PRO A 28 30.90 -26.64 -23.45
CA PRO A 28 31.65 -26.93 -22.23
C PRO A 28 31.10 -26.19 -20.99
N ASN A 29 31.16 -26.88 -19.86
CA ASN A 29 30.70 -26.45 -18.54
C ASN A 29 31.47 -25.20 -18.02
N PRO A 30 30.81 -24.11 -17.58
CA PRO A 30 31.48 -22.87 -17.14
C PRO A 30 32.11 -22.92 -15.73
N SER A 31 32.28 -24.11 -15.15
CA SER A 31 32.82 -24.28 -13.79
C SER A 31 34.36 -24.22 -13.67
N LYS A 32 35.10 -23.87 -14.72
CA LYS A 32 36.57 -23.74 -14.67
C LYS A 32 37.15 -22.32 -14.79
N LYS A 33 36.34 -21.26 -14.87
CA LYS A 33 36.86 -19.87 -14.99
C LYS A 33 36.82 -19.03 -13.70
N ILE A 34 36.25 -19.53 -12.60
CA ILE A 34 36.14 -18.77 -11.34
C ILE A 34 37.31 -19.07 -10.36
N SER A 35 38.06 -20.16 -10.57
CA SER A 35 39.26 -20.48 -9.76
C SER A 35 40.55 -19.76 -10.22
N SER A 36 40.57 -19.17 -11.42
CA SER A 36 41.77 -18.53 -11.99
C SER A 36 41.85 -17.01 -11.76
N LEU A 37 40.75 -16.37 -11.35
CA LEU A 37 40.70 -14.92 -11.03
C LEU A 37 40.94 -14.61 -9.54
N LYS A 38 40.70 -15.57 -8.63
CA LYS A 38 40.98 -15.38 -7.20
C LYS A 38 42.46 -15.56 -6.81
N SER A 39 43.25 -16.27 -7.62
CA SER A 39 44.70 -16.46 -7.36
C SER A 39 45.59 -15.32 -7.88
N LYS A 40 45.07 -14.43 -8.73
CA LYS A 40 45.83 -13.27 -9.27
C LYS A 40 45.67 -11.97 -8.45
N ILE A 41 44.72 -11.92 -7.52
CA ILE A 41 44.50 -10.74 -6.66
C ILE A 41 45.22 -10.87 -5.30
N LEU A 42 45.64 -12.07 -4.91
CA LEU A 42 46.35 -12.32 -3.65
C LEU A 42 47.89 -12.30 -3.74
N SER A 43 48.51 -12.07 -4.91
CA SER A 43 49.97 -12.11 -5.06
C SER A 43 50.65 -10.75 -5.30
N SER A 44 49.95 -9.62 -5.15
CA SER A 44 50.53 -8.28 -5.39
C SER A 44 50.62 -7.37 -4.16
N LYS A 45 50.38 -7.87 -2.95
CA LYS A 45 50.61 -7.12 -1.69
C LYS A 45 51.64 -7.81 -0.79
N SER A 46 52.90 -7.77 -1.21
CA SER A 46 54.06 -7.82 -0.30
C SER A 46 55.32 -7.50 -1.07
N LYS A 47 55.77 -6.24 -0.98
CA LYS A 47 57.18 -5.80 -1.07
C LYS A 47 57.22 -4.28 -0.87
N ASN A 48 57.46 -3.86 0.37
CA ASN A 48 58.56 -2.98 0.73
C ASN A 48 58.47 -2.60 2.22
N LYS A 49 59.47 -3.02 2.98
CA LYS A 49 59.85 -2.48 4.29
C LYS A 49 60.92 -1.42 4.04
N GLY A 50 60.84 -0.29 4.74
CA GLY A 50 61.95 0.65 4.85
C GLY A 50 61.60 2.03 5.42
N GLN A 51 61.88 2.18 6.72
CA GLN A 51 62.36 3.37 7.44
C GLN A 51 61.42 4.50 7.89
N ASP A 52 61.85 5.02 9.05
CA ASP A 52 61.22 5.91 10.04
C ASP A 52 60.92 7.34 9.55
N VAL A 53 59.99 8.03 10.20
CA VAL A 53 60.18 9.21 11.08
C VAL A 53 58.79 9.86 11.36
N ASP A 54 58.62 10.33 12.59
CA ASP A 54 57.47 11.07 13.15
C ASP A 54 57.00 12.28 12.33
N VAL A 55 55.74 12.70 12.55
CA VAL A 55 55.28 14.10 12.79
C VAL A 55 53.74 14.16 12.76
N GLU A 56 53.15 14.59 13.87
CA GLU A 56 51.78 15.11 13.92
C GLU A 56 51.66 16.39 13.07
N ASN A 57 50.63 16.51 12.22
CA ASN A 57 49.81 17.72 12.16
C ASN A 57 48.61 17.60 11.21
N ASN A 58 47.53 18.27 11.64
CA ASN A 58 46.24 18.49 11.00
C ASN A 58 46.31 18.98 9.54
N LEU A 59 45.40 18.49 8.68
CA LEU A 59 44.56 19.33 7.80
C LEU A 59 43.51 18.49 7.04
N SER A 60 42.31 19.05 6.98
CA SER A 60 41.06 18.56 6.41
C SER A 60 41.13 18.03 4.97
N SER A 61 40.42 16.95 4.68
CA SER A 61 39.77 16.78 3.37
C SER A 61 38.45 16.00 3.49
N ASP A 62 37.45 16.63 2.89
CA ASP A 62 36.06 16.24 2.72
C ASP A 62 35.93 14.91 1.96
N SER A 63 35.20 13.93 2.52
CA SER A 63 34.78 12.73 1.79
C SER A 63 33.48 12.17 2.35
N THR A 64 32.41 12.94 2.18
CA THR A 64 31.05 12.46 2.38
C THR A 64 30.57 11.61 1.18
N ASP A 65 29.97 10.45 1.51
CA ASP A 65 28.67 10.01 0.99
C ASP A 65 28.54 9.05 -0.22
N SER A 66 29.48 8.13 -0.47
CA SER A 66 29.23 7.03 -1.45
C SER A 66 28.56 5.79 -0.83
N SER A 67 28.94 5.40 0.38
CA SER A 67 28.45 4.16 1.01
C SER A 67 27.00 4.23 1.51
N SER A 68 26.51 5.44 1.85
CA SER A 68 25.13 5.63 2.30
C SER A 68 24.13 5.57 1.15
N ALA A 69 24.54 6.00 -0.05
CA ALA A 69 23.72 5.96 -1.25
C ALA A 69 23.55 4.54 -1.79
N GLU A 70 24.64 3.75 -1.81
CA GLU A 70 24.62 2.35 -2.23
C GLU A 70 23.77 1.49 -1.29
N ALA A 71 23.93 1.64 0.03
CA ALA A 71 23.12 0.91 1.02
C ALA A 71 21.63 1.28 0.98
N LYS A 72 21.30 2.56 0.73
CA LYS A 72 19.91 3.02 0.50
C LYS A 72 19.32 2.44 -0.79
N SER A 73 20.14 2.28 -1.84
CA SER A 73 19.71 1.70 -3.12
C SER A 73 19.40 0.20 -2.99
N GLU A 74 20.26 -0.56 -2.30
CA GLU A 74 20.07 -2.00 -2.08
C GLU A 74 18.90 -2.31 -1.16
N ALA A 75 18.69 -1.50 -0.12
CA ALA A 75 17.53 -1.62 0.78
C ALA A 75 16.21 -1.39 0.03
N LYS A 76 16.18 -0.36 -0.83
CA LYS A 76 15.01 -0.03 -1.65
C LYS A 76 14.72 -1.12 -2.68
N GLU A 77 15.75 -1.74 -3.26
CA GLU A 77 15.61 -2.86 -4.20
C GLU A 77 15.15 -4.16 -3.50
N LYS A 78 15.59 -4.41 -2.27
CA LYS A 78 15.15 -5.56 -1.49
C LYS A 78 13.68 -5.44 -1.06
N GLU A 79 13.27 -4.27 -0.57
CA GLU A 79 11.88 -3.95 -0.24
C GLU A 79 10.96 -4.12 -1.47
N LEU A 80 11.49 -3.77 -2.64
CA LEU A 80 10.90 -3.97 -3.95
C LEU A 80 10.66 -5.43 -4.29
N GLN A 81 11.69 -6.26 -4.14
CA GLN A 81 11.62 -7.68 -4.45
C GLN A 81 10.65 -8.39 -3.50
N ASP A 82 10.58 -7.96 -2.24
CA ASP A 82 9.64 -8.51 -1.27
C ASP A 82 8.20 -8.05 -1.56
N ALA A 83 7.97 -6.81 -1.98
CA ALA A 83 6.66 -6.33 -2.46
C ALA A 83 6.19 -7.08 -3.72
N VAL A 84 7.09 -7.29 -4.70
CA VAL A 84 6.81 -8.08 -5.91
C VAL A 84 6.52 -9.54 -5.56
N ARG A 85 7.24 -10.14 -4.60
CA ARG A 85 6.93 -11.49 -4.10
C ARG A 85 5.58 -11.58 -3.43
N GLN A 86 5.21 -10.60 -2.61
CA GLN A 86 3.90 -10.55 -1.96
C GLN A 86 2.76 -10.40 -2.98
N LEU A 87 2.93 -9.54 -3.99
CA LEU A 87 1.97 -9.35 -5.08
C LEU A 87 1.86 -10.59 -5.99
N ASN A 88 2.97 -11.27 -6.27
CA ASN A 88 2.96 -12.54 -7.01
C ASN A 88 2.20 -13.62 -6.24
N ASN A 89 2.39 -13.71 -4.92
CA ASN A 89 1.68 -14.67 -4.08
C ASN A 89 0.17 -14.34 -3.97
N TRP A 90 -0.18 -13.07 -4.05
CA TRP A 90 -1.56 -12.59 -4.13
C TRP A 90 -2.22 -12.90 -5.49
N SER A 91 -1.46 -12.80 -6.60
CA SER A 91 -1.98 -13.12 -7.94
C SER A 91 -2.20 -14.63 -8.17
N ILE A 92 -1.47 -15.50 -7.48
CA ILE A 92 -1.55 -16.98 -7.66
C ILE A 92 -2.80 -17.57 -6.98
N LYS A 93 -3.38 -16.90 -5.99
CA LYS A 93 -4.53 -17.44 -5.24
C LYS A 93 -5.89 -17.21 -5.90
N ASP A 94 -5.99 -16.30 -6.87
CA ASP A 94 -7.28 -15.74 -7.32
C ASP A 94 -7.51 -15.88 -8.84
N THR A 95 -6.97 -16.93 -9.46
CA THR A 95 -7.20 -17.23 -10.90
C THR A 95 -8.56 -17.83 -11.20
N ASP A 96 -9.36 -18.18 -10.20
CA ASP A 96 -10.68 -18.77 -10.40
C ASP A 96 -11.77 -17.72 -10.10
N SER A 97 -12.54 -17.38 -11.14
CA SER A 97 -13.66 -16.42 -11.11
C SER A 97 -14.88 -16.93 -10.33
N ASP A 98 -14.80 -18.12 -9.73
CA ASP A 98 -15.95 -18.82 -9.16
C ASP A 98 -15.99 -18.62 -7.64
N GLY A 99 -16.87 -17.74 -7.16
CA GLY A 99 -17.16 -17.55 -5.73
C GLY A 99 -16.72 -16.24 -5.08
N MET A 100 -16.42 -15.17 -5.82
CA MET A 100 -16.27 -13.83 -5.23
C MET A 100 -17.63 -13.34 -4.69
N PRO A 101 -17.71 -12.86 -3.42
CA PRO A 101 -18.93 -12.25 -2.89
C PRO A 101 -19.34 -11.05 -3.75
N GLU A 102 -20.64 -10.89 -4.03
CA GLU A 102 -21.18 -9.77 -4.82
C GLU A 102 -20.72 -8.40 -4.28
N ASP A 103 -20.55 -8.29 -2.96
CA ASP A 103 -20.11 -7.10 -2.23
C ASP A 103 -18.67 -6.63 -2.56
N GLU A 104 -17.86 -7.49 -3.20
CA GLU A 104 -16.48 -7.19 -3.59
C GLU A 104 -16.29 -7.02 -5.11
N PHE A 105 -17.33 -7.22 -5.91
CA PHE A 105 -17.26 -7.01 -7.36
C PHE A 105 -17.32 -5.51 -7.69
N VAL A 106 -16.26 -4.98 -8.31
CA VAL A 106 -16.18 -3.57 -8.72
C VAL A 106 -16.01 -3.37 -10.23
N GLY A 107 -16.34 -4.42 -11.00
CA GLY A 107 -16.29 -4.45 -12.46
C GLY A 107 -15.15 -5.32 -13.01
N GLU A 108 -15.10 -5.42 -14.34
CA GLU A 108 -14.12 -6.22 -15.08
C GLU A 108 -13.42 -5.36 -16.12
N ILE A 109 -12.09 -5.46 -16.23
CA ILE A 109 -11.28 -4.73 -17.20
C ILE A 109 -10.73 -5.67 -18.28
N GLN A 110 -10.79 -5.23 -19.53
CA GLN A 110 -10.25 -5.90 -20.71
C GLN A 110 -9.01 -5.17 -21.23
N TYR A 111 -7.94 -5.93 -21.46
CA TYR A 111 -6.65 -5.41 -21.91
C TYR A 111 -5.92 -6.43 -22.80
N SER A 112 -4.91 -5.99 -23.55
CA SER A 112 -3.97 -6.87 -24.25
C SER A 112 -2.53 -6.49 -23.96
N LEU A 113 -1.65 -7.49 -23.99
CA LEU A 113 -0.21 -7.31 -23.85
C LEU A 113 0.47 -7.80 -25.11
N GLU A 114 1.46 -7.04 -25.56
CA GLU A 114 2.30 -7.34 -26.71
C GLU A 114 3.71 -6.84 -26.41
N TYR A 115 4.73 -7.54 -26.90
CA TYR A 115 6.12 -7.13 -26.71
C TYR A 115 6.83 -7.04 -28.05
N ASP A 116 7.36 -5.85 -28.35
CA ASP A 116 8.23 -5.64 -29.48
C ASP A 116 9.66 -6.02 -29.12
N PHE A 117 10.15 -7.11 -29.71
CA PHE A 117 11.51 -7.59 -29.49
C PHE A 117 12.59 -6.74 -30.14
N GLN A 118 12.27 -6.02 -31.23
CA GLN A 118 13.21 -5.18 -31.95
C GLN A 118 13.46 -3.89 -31.16
N ASP A 119 12.39 -3.25 -30.70
CA ASP A 119 12.47 -1.96 -30.00
C ASP A 119 12.49 -2.11 -28.46
N GLN A 120 12.49 -3.35 -27.96
CA GLN A 120 12.44 -3.68 -26.53
C GLN A 120 11.33 -2.93 -25.78
N THR A 121 10.14 -2.96 -26.37
CA THR A 121 9.01 -2.16 -25.91
C THR A 121 7.85 -3.06 -25.51
N LEU A 122 7.39 -2.90 -24.27
CA LEU A 122 6.13 -3.49 -23.84
C LEU A 122 4.97 -2.57 -24.26
N ILE A 123 4.02 -3.14 -24.99
CA ILE A 123 2.81 -2.49 -25.45
C ILE A 123 1.63 -3.00 -24.63
N VAL A 124 1.01 -2.09 -23.89
CA VAL A 124 -0.17 -2.38 -23.06
C VAL A 124 -1.37 -1.67 -23.68
N LYS A 125 -2.34 -2.43 -24.21
CA LYS A 125 -3.58 -1.85 -24.71
C LYS A 125 -4.68 -2.00 -23.68
N VAL A 126 -5.23 -0.89 -23.20
CA VAL A 126 -6.42 -0.87 -22.35
C VAL A 126 -7.64 -0.72 -23.27
N ILE A 127 -8.47 -1.76 -23.34
CA ILE A 127 -9.54 -1.90 -24.34
C ILE A 127 -10.83 -1.31 -23.79
N SER A 128 -11.38 -1.94 -22.75
CA SER A 128 -12.66 -1.56 -22.15
C SER A 128 -12.76 -2.01 -20.69
N ALA A 129 -13.78 -1.54 -19.98
CA ALA A 129 -14.25 -2.17 -18.77
C ALA A 129 -15.77 -2.31 -18.82
N LYS A 130 -16.31 -3.23 -18.02
CA LYS A 130 -17.75 -3.45 -17.88
C LYS A 130 -18.16 -3.53 -16.42
N GLU A 131 -19.39 -3.15 -16.16
CA GLU A 131 -20.05 -3.25 -14.85
C GLU A 131 -19.24 -2.61 -13.71
N LEU A 132 -18.61 -1.46 -13.99
CA LEU A 132 -17.92 -0.70 -12.95
C LEU A 132 -18.91 -0.24 -11.88
N THR A 133 -18.44 -0.15 -10.63
CA THR A 133 -19.23 0.45 -9.55
C THR A 133 -19.48 1.94 -9.82
N ALA A 134 -20.72 2.39 -9.62
CA ALA A 134 -21.07 3.80 -9.62
C ALA A 134 -20.50 4.49 -8.38
N MET A 135 -19.64 5.49 -8.59
CA MET A 135 -19.02 6.27 -7.51
C MET A 135 -19.66 7.65 -7.36
N ASP A 136 -20.23 8.20 -8.43
CA ASP A 136 -20.95 9.46 -8.41
C ASP A 136 -22.37 9.33 -7.86
N MET A 137 -22.88 10.44 -7.27
CA MET A 137 -24.27 10.57 -6.83
C MET A 137 -25.30 10.44 -7.96
N ASN A 138 -24.87 10.61 -9.23
CA ASN A 138 -25.71 10.49 -10.41
C ASN A 138 -25.96 9.02 -10.82
N GLY A 139 -25.38 8.04 -10.10
CA GLY A 139 -25.51 6.62 -10.41
C GLY A 139 -24.60 6.12 -11.53
N THR A 140 -23.58 6.90 -11.91
CA THR A 140 -22.55 6.54 -12.89
C THR A 140 -21.15 6.80 -12.33
N SER A 141 -20.14 6.78 -13.19
CA SER A 141 -18.76 7.17 -12.89
C SER A 141 -18.18 7.82 -14.15
N ASP A 142 -17.12 8.61 -13.99
CA ASP A 142 -16.24 9.17 -15.00
C ASP A 142 -14.91 8.40 -15.07
N PRO A 143 -14.88 7.12 -15.53
CA PRO A 143 -13.72 6.26 -15.33
C PRO A 143 -12.51 6.60 -16.23
N TYR A 144 -11.32 6.45 -15.65
CA TYR A 144 -10.03 6.43 -16.34
C TYR A 144 -9.06 5.42 -15.70
N VAL A 145 -8.03 5.00 -16.44
CA VAL A 145 -7.07 3.97 -15.99
C VAL A 145 -5.69 4.59 -15.82
N LYS A 146 -5.07 4.34 -14.67
CA LYS A 146 -3.63 4.55 -14.45
C LYS A 146 -2.90 3.25 -14.76
N VAL A 147 -1.84 3.35 -15.56
CA VAL A 147 -1.02 2.23 -16.03
C VAL A 147 0.39 2.42 -15.51
N THR A 148 0.85 1.51 -14.66
CA THR A 148 2.16 1.62 -13.99
C THR A 148 2.92 0.30 -14.09
N LEU A 149 4.21 0.35 -14.40
CA LEU A 149 5.11 -0.79 -14.24
C LEU A 149 5.75 -0.75 -12.86
N LEU A 150 5.17 -1.52 -11.94
CA LEU A 150 5.78 -1.70 -10.65
C LEU A 150 7.08 -2.50 -10.80
N PRO A 151 8.10 -2.16 -10.01
CA PRO A 151 8.06 -1.21 -8.89
C PRO A 151 8.26 0.29 -9.16
N ASP A 152 8.45 0.70 -10.41
CA ASP A 152 8.82 2.07 -10.75
C ASP A 152 7.59 2.99 -10.65
N LYS A 153 7.18 3.33 -9.42
CA LYS A 153 6.02 4.18 -9.11
C LYS A 153 6.12 5.60 -9.69
N GLY A 154 7.30 6.02 -10.13
CA GLY A 154 7.55 7.34 -10.71
C GLY A 154 7.10 7.48 -12.16
N TYR A 155 6.94 6.38 -12.90
CA TYR A 155 6.53 6.40 -14.30
C TYR A 155 5.12 5.81 -14.45
N MET A 156 4.14 6.69 -14.62
CA MET A 156 2.72 6.37 -14.65
C MET A 156 2.06 7.04 -15.84
N LEU A 157 1.37 6.26 -16.65
CA LEU A 157 0.59 6.73 -17.79
C LEU A 157 -0.91 6.71 -17.42
N LYS A 158 -1.70 7.56 -18.07
CA LYS A 158 -3.14 7.67 -17.82
C LYS A 158 -3.93 7.60 -19.13
N SER A 159 -5.04 6.88 -19.11
CA SER A 159 -6.02 6.95 -20.21
C SER A 159 -6.80 8.26 -20.18
N LYS A 160 -7.56 8.52 -21.24
CA LYS A 160 -8.60 9.55 -21.20
C LYS A 160 -9.72 9.15 -20.24
N VAL A 161 -10.34 10.17 -19.65
CA VAL A 161 -11.58 10.06 -18.87
C VAL A 161 -12.75 9.80 -19.81
N LYS A 162 -13.60 8.82 -19.48
CA LYS A 162 -14.87 8.57 -20.17
C LYS A 162 -15.99 9.01 -19.25
N ARG A 163 -16.81 9.97 -19.66
CA ARG A 163 -17.81 10.55 -18.77
C ARG A 163 -19.06 9.69 -18.63
N SER A 164 -19.61 9.65 -17.43
CA SER A 164 -20.93 9.13 -17.06
C SER A 164 -21.20 7.75 -17.65
N THR A 165 -20.29 6.80 -17.42
CA THR A 165 -20.39 5.44 -17.95
C THR A 165 -19.79 4.40 -17.01
N LEU A 166 -20.49 3.28 -16.84
CA LEU A 166 -20.00 2.10 -16.12
C LEU A 166 -19.41 1.04 -17.07
N ASN A 167 -19.46 1.29 -18.38
CA ASN A 167 -18.96 0.38 -19.42
C ASN A 167 -18.04 1.13 -20.41
N PRO A 168 -16.95 1.76 -19.92
CA PRO A 168 -16.09 2.60 -20.75
C PRO A 168 -15.35 1.78 -21.83
N LYS A 169 -15.20 2.39 -23.00
CA LYS A 169 -14.30 1.92 -24.07
C LYS A 169 -13.19 2.94 -24.29
N TRP A 170 -11.97 2.58 -23.89
CA TRP A 170 -10.79 3.43 -24.06
C TRP A 170 -10.12 3.17 -25.40
N ASN A 171 -9.78 1.92 -25.69
CA ASN A 171 -8.98 1.52 -26.86
C ASN A 171 -7.66 2.31 -26.96
N GLU A 172 -6.97 2.49 -25.83
CA GLU A 172 -5.74 3.26 -25.73
C GLU A 172 -4.53 2.33 -25.51
N SER A 173 -3.44 2.58 -26.25
CA SER A 173 -2.19 1.84 -26.14
C SER A 173 -1.14 2.66 -25.41
N PHE A 174 -0.44 2.00 -24.49
CA PHE A 174 0.63 2.56 -23.68
C PHE A 174 1.93 1.82 -23.98
N TYR A 175 3.02 2.58 -24.12
CA TYR A 175 4.31 2.07 -24.55
C TYR A 175 5.33 2.24 -23.43
N PHE A 176 5.99 1.15 -23.05
CA PHE A 176 7.06 1.11 -22.07
C PHE A 176 8.34 0.67 -22.76
N GLU A 177 9.11 1.66 -23.23
CA GLU A 177 10.34 1.49 -24.00
C GLU A 177 11.55 1.15 -23.09
N GLY A 178 12.56 0.46 -23.65
CA GLY A 178 13.82 0.18 -22.96
C GLY A 178 13.73 -0.92 -21.89
N PHE A 179 12.64 -1.70 -21.89
CA PHE A 179 12.43 -2.83 -20.98
C PHE A 179 12.78 -4.14 -21.68
N SER A 180 14.02 -4.60 -21.55
CA SER A 180 14.41 -5.92 -22.03
C SER A 180 13.55 -7.02 -21.39
N MET A 181 13.39 -8.16 -22.09
CA MET A 181 12.61 -9.30 -21.59
C MET A 181 13.05 -9.77 -20.19
N GLN A 182 14.36 -9.70 -19.89
CA GLN A 182 14.91 -10.03 -18.58
C GLN A 182 14.43 -9.05 -17.49
N LYS A 183 14.36 -7.76 -17.81
CA LYS A 183 13.83 -6.74 -16.88
C LYS A 183 12.34 -6.96 -16.66
N LEU A 184 11.56 -7.29 -17.69
CA LEU A 184 10.12 -7.53 -17.56
C LEU A 184 9.78 -8.69 -16.62
N GLN A 185 10.63 -9.72 -16.52
CA GLN A 185 10.42 -10.85 -15.62
C GLN A 185 10.34 -10.47 -14.13
N THR A 186 10.85 -9.29 -13.74
CA THR A 186 10.76 -8.80 -12.36
C THR A 186 9.72 -7.70 -12.18
N ARG A 187 8.95 -7.37 -13.22
CA ARG A 187 7.94 -6.31 -13.20
C ARG A 187 6.53 -6.84 -13.02
N ILE A 188 5.70 -5.98 -12.46
CA ILE A 188 4.26 -6.19 -12.34
C ILE A 188 3.57 -5.03 -13.04
N LEU A 189 2.73 -5.34 -14.02
CA LEU A 189 1.85 -4.35 -14.60
C LEU A 189 0.67 -4.10 -13.64
N HIS A 190 0.52 -2.86 -13.20
CA HIS A 190 -0.57 -2.41 -12.35
C HIS A 190 -1.52 -1.56 -13.18
N LEU A 191 -2.75 -2.04 -13.34
CA LEU A 191 -3.85 -1.30 -13.95
C LEU A 191 -4.80 -0.89 -12.83
N HIS A 192 -5.00 0.41 -12.66
CA HIS A 192 -5.82 0.97 -11.59
C HIS A 192 -6.89 1.89 -12.16
N VAL A 193 -8.15 1.50 -12.02
CA VAL A 193 -9.31 2.26 -12.49
C VAL A 193 -9.76 3.25 -11.41
N TYR A 194 -9.87 4.51 -11.81
CA TYR A 194 -10.33 5.62 -10.98
C TYR A 194 -11.58 6.23 -11.59
N ASP A 195 -12.40 6.81 -10.73
CA ASP A 195 -13.45 7.75 -11.06
C ASP A 195 -12.91 9.19 -10.98
N TYR A 196 -13.09 9.97 -12.03
CA TYR A 196 -12.59 11.35 -12.08
C TYR A 196 -13.55 12.32 -11.41
N ASP A 197 -13.03 13.11 -10.47
CA ASP A 197 -13.80 14.10 -9.73
C ASP A 197 -13.34 15.52 -10.04
N ARG A 198 -14.26 16.41 -10.42
CA ARG A 198 -13.90 17.81 -10.73
C ARG A 198 -13.53 18.63 -9.49
N PHE A 199 -14.16 18.35 -8.35
CA PHE A 199 -14.07 19.18 -7.14
C PHE A 199 -13.55 18.42 -5.91
N SER A 200 -13.20 17.15 -6.07
CA SER A 200 -12.67 16.26 -5.03
C SER A 200 -11.47 15.47 -5.56
N ARG A 201 -10.95 14.57 -4.73
CA ARG A 201 -9.92 13.62 -5.16
C ARG A 201 -10.62 12.47 -5.87
N ASP A 202 -10.07 12.07 -7.01
CA ASP A 202 -10.52 10.90 -7.77
C ASP A 202 -10.72 9.65 -6.88
N ASP A 203 -11.89 9.05 -6.98
CA ASP A 203 -12.25 7.86 -6.22
C ASP A 203 -11.68 6.60 -6.89
N SER A 204 -11.10 5.71 -6.07
CA SER A 204 -10.59 4.44 -6.59
C SER A 204 -11.74 3.45 -6.78
N ILE A 205 -11.95 2.98 -8.01
CA ILE A 205 -12.92 1.92 -8.31
C ILE A 205 -12.31 0.55 -8.00
N GLY A 206 -11.20 0.21 -8.64
CA GLY A 206 -10.54 -1.06 -8.43
C GLY A 206 -9.25 -1.20 -9.22
N GLU A 207 -8.49 -2.26 -8.92
CA GLU A 207 -7.16 -2.49 -9.47
C GLU A 207 -6.91 -3.97 -9.79
N ILE A 208 -5.98 -4.20 -10.71
CA ILE A 208 -5.39 -5.52 -10.96
C ILE A 208 -3.87 -5.42 -11.05
N HIS A 209 -3.22 -6.50 -10.64
CA HIS A 209 -1.78 -6.69 -10.69
C HIS A 209 -1.48 -7.90 -11.56
N ILE A 210 -0.62 -7.71 -12.57
CA ILE A 210 -0.31 -8.71 -13.58
C ILE A 210 1.21 -8.95 -13.58
N PRO A 211 1.68 -10.07 -12.99
CA PRO A 211 3.08 -10.46 -13.04
C PRO A 211 3.51 -10.77 -14.47
N LEU A 212 4.40 -9.95 -15.04
CA LEU A 212 4.77 -10.07 -16.45
C LEU A 212 5.64 -11.31 -16.75
N CYS A 213 6.21 -11.96 -15.72
CA CYS A 213 6.95 -13.22 -15.87
C CYS A 213 6.08 -14.43 -16.23
N GLN A 214 4.76 -14.32 -16.07
CA GLN A 214 3.81 -15.40 -16.34
C GLN A 214 3.11 -15.25 -17.69
N ASN A 215 3.36 -14.14 -18.39
CA ASN A 215 2.74 -13.84 -19.66
C ASN A 215 3.56 -14.40 -20.81
N ASP A 216 2.88 -15.05 -21.75
CA ASP A 216 3.45 -15.37 -23.04
C ASP A 216 3.28 -14.15 -23.96
N PHE A 217 4.39 -13.63 -24.48
CA PHE A 217 4.42 -12.49 -25.39
C PHE A 217 4.55 -12.92 -26.86
N ALA A 218 4.53 -14.23 -27.14
CA ALA A 218 4.60 -14.75 -28.50
C ALA A 218 3.34 -14.40 -29.33
N GLU A 219 2.19 -14.25 -28.66
CA GLU A 219 0.93 -13.94 -29.32
C GLU A 219 0.22 -12.76 -28.64
N LYS A 220 -0.37 -11.89 -29.45
CA LYS A 220 -1.25 -10.83 -28.96
C LYS A 220 -2.53 -11.45 -28.44
N LYS A 221 -2.67 -11.49 -27.12
CA LYS A 221 -3.87 -12.03 -26.46
C LYS A 221 -4.64 -10.93 -25.73
N GLU A 222 -5.92 -10.82 -26.04
CA GLU A 222 -6.86 -10.06 -25.23
C GLU A 222 -7.27 -10.88 -24.00
N MET A 223 -7.27 -10.24 -22.85
CA MET A 223 -7.59 -10.84 -21.56
C MET A 223 -8.59 -9.95 -20.85
N SER A 224 -9.47 -10.58 -20.08
CA SER A 224 -10.33 -9.87 -19.14
C SER A 224 -10.06 -10.35 -17.72
N ARG A 225 -10.11 -9.42 -16.75
CA ARG A 225 -9.93 -9.72 -15.34
C ARG A 225 -10.87 -8.88 -14.48
N VAL A 226 -11.43 -9.51 -13.45
CA VAL A 226 -12.21 -8.82 -12.42
C VAL A 226 -11.30 -7.87 -11.65
N LEU A 227 -11.74 -6.62 -11.50
CA LEU A 227 -11.08 -5.60 -10.71
C LEU A 227 -11.25 -5.95 -9.23
N LYS A 228 -10.18 -5.82 -8.46
CA LYS A 228 -10.25 -5.91 -7.01
C LYS A 228 -10.50 -4.51 -6.45
N PRO A 229 -11.44 -4.34 -5.51
CA PRO A 229 -11.60 -3.07 -4.82
C PRO A 229 -10.27 -2.73 -4.16
N LEU A 230 -9.83 -1.47 -4.31
CA LEU A 230 -8.69 -1.01 -3.54
C LEU A 230 -9.04 -1.19 -2.07
N LYS A 231 -8.24 -1.98 -1.34
CA LYS A 231 -8.37 -2.08 0.11
C LYS A 231 -8.12 -0.68 0.67
N LYS A 232 -9.17 0.14 0.81
CA LYS A 232 -9.12 1.41 1.57
C LYS A 232 -8.40 1.04 2.86
N ASN A 233 -7.21 1.59 3.12
CA ASN A 233 -6.37 1.24 4.27
C ASN A 233 -7.25 1.07 5.52
N LYS A 234 -7.69 -0.17 5.79
CA LYS A 234 -8.71 -0.45 6.79
C LYS A 234 -7.95 -0.36 8.10
N ARG A 235 -7.93 0.83 8.68
CA ARG A 235 -7.25 1.14 9.95
C ARG A 235 -7.99 0.60 11.18
N GLY A 236 -9.12 -0.06 10.93
CA GLY A 236 -10.03 -0.62 11.93
C GLY A 236 -11.24 0.27 12.18
N GLU A 237 -12.08 -0.19 13.09
CA GLU A 237 -13.29 0.50 13.53
C GLU A 237 -13.25 0.65 15.06
N ILE A 238 -13.84 1.72 15.56
CA ILE A 238 -13.92 2.06 16.98
C ILE A 238 -15.39 2.22 17.39
N LEU A 239 -15.79 1.61 18.51
CA LEU A 239 -17.12 1.73 19.08
C LEU A 239 -17.11 2.79 20.19
N THR A 240 -17.91 3.83 20.01
CA THR A 240 -17.98 4.97 20.94
C THR A 240 -19.41 5.22 21.40
N SER A 241 -19.58 5.66 22.64
CA SER A 241 -20.81 6.24 23.16
C SER A 241 -20.61 7.71 23.49
N LEU A 242 -21.58 8.55 23.14
CA LEU A 242 -21.64 9.97 23.48
C LEU A 242 -22.96 10.28 24.17
N LEU A 243 -22.89 10.94 25.32
CA LEU A 243 -24.05 11.39 26.09
C LEU A 243 -23.83 12.85 26.48
N TYR A 244 -24.76 13.73 26.13
CA TYR A 244 -24.75 15.11 26.60
C TYR A 244 -25.85 15.33 27.65
N GLU A 245 -25.47 15.86 28.81
CA GLU A 245 -26.38 16.22 29.90
C GLU A 245 -26.38 17.75 30.08
N PRO A 246 -27.35 18.49 29.49
CA PRO A 246 -27.32 19.95 29.43
C PRO A 246 -27.32 20.64 30.80
N ILE A 247 -28.07 20.09 31.76
CA ILE A 247 -28.19 20.65 33.13
C ILE A 247 -26.84 20.56 33.85
N LYS A 248 -26.14 19.44 33.69
CA LYS A 248 -24.80 19.22 34.25
C LYS A 248 -23.69 19.84 33.41
N LYS A 249 -24.01 20.37 32.23
CA LYS A 249 -23.07 20.97 31.27
C LYS A 249 -21.91 20.02 30.94
N GLN A 250 -22.21 18.74 30.70
CA GLN A 250 -21.16 17.74 30.49
C GLN A 250 -21.46 16.81 29.32
N ILE A 251 -20.39 16.37 28.65
CA ILE A 251 -20.39 15.27 27.68
C ILE A 251 -19.67 14.08 28.32
N THR A 252 -20.35 12.95 28.42
CA THR A 252 -19.73 11.66 28.77
C THR A 252 -19.32 10.95 27.48
N LEU A 253 -18.02 10.68 27.34
CA LEU A 253 -17.44 9.86 26.28
C LEU A 253 -17.14 8.47 26.81
N ASN A 254 -17.71 7.45 26.16
CA ASN A 254 -17.27 6.07 26.35
C ASN A 254 -16.56 5.57 25.08
N VAL A 255 -15.36 5.01 25.24
CA VAL A 255 -14.70 4.24 24.18
C VAL A 255 -14.69 2.77 24.60
N VAL A 256 -15.57 1.98 23.97
CA VAL A 256 -15.82 0.60 24.38
C VAL A 256 -14.71 -0.31 23.89
N LYS A 257 -14.54 -0.42 22.56
CA LYS A 257 -13.61 -1.34 21.92
C LYS A 257 -13.28 -0.94 20.49
N CYS A 258 -12.19 -1.46 19.95
CA CYS A 258 -11.88 -1.43 18.54
C CYS A 258 -11.96 -2.83 17.93
N LYS A 259 -12.06 -2.91 16.60
CA LYS A 259 -11.92 -4.16 15.84
C LYS A 259 -11.17 -3.94 14.54
N ASN A 260 -10.50 -5.00 14.08
CA ASN A 260 -9.76 -5.03 12.82
C ASN A 260 -8.76 -3.87 12.68
N LEU A 261 -8.07 -3.51 13.77
CA LEU A 261 -7.02 -2.49 13.71
C LEU A 261 -5.94 -2.90 12.71
N MET A 262 -5.35 -1.90 12.05
CA MET A 262 -4.21 -2.14 11.17
C MET A 262 -3.00 -2.56 11.99
N ALA A 263 -2.37 -3.66 11.59
CA ALA A 263 -1.09 -4.11 12.11
C ALA A 263 0.01 -3.13 11.69
N MET A 264 0.67 -2.52 12.66
CA MET A 264 1.73 -1.54 12.46
C MET A 264 3.11 -2.15 12.73
N ASP A 265 3.20 -3.18 13.59
CA ASP A 265 4.43 -3.89 13.87
C ASP A 265 4.81 -4.89 12.77
N ILE A 266 6.12 -5.10 12.62
CA ILE A 266 6.74 -6.11 11.74
C ILE A 266 6.23 -7.54 12.03
N GLY A 267 5.70 -7.79 13.23
CA GLY A 267 5.10 -9.06 13.66
C GLY A 267 3.63 -9.27 13.26
N GLY A 268 3.00 -8.32 12.55
CA GLY A 268 1.62 -8.46 12.07
C GLY A 268 0.55 -8.16 13.13
N LYS A 269 0.90 -7.44 14.20
CA LYS A 269 -0.02 -6.96 15.24
C LYS A 269 0.30 -5.49 15.59
N SER A 270 -0.34 -4.95 16.63
CA SER A 270 -0.11 -3.61 17.17
C SER A 270 -0.34 -3.64 18.68
N ASP A 271 0.22 -2.68 19.40
CA ASP A 271 0.08 -2.45 20.84
C ASP A 271 -0.83 -1.22 21.10
N PRO A 272 -2.14 -1.29 20.82
CA PRO A 272 -2.98 -0.11 20.75
C PRO A 272 -3.19 0.59 22.10
N PHE A 273 -3.15 1.92 22.07
CA PHE A 273 -3.63 2.79 23.14
C PHE A 273 -4.41 3.98 22.57
N LEU A 274 -5.22 4.63 23.41
CA LEU A 274 -5.97 5.82 23.01
C LEU A 274 -5.26 7.09 23.45
N LYS A 275 -5.30 8.11 22.61
CA LYS A 275 -4.99 9.50 22.95
C LYS A 275 -6.22 10.35 22.64
N ILE A 276 -6.84 10.90 23.66
CA ILE A 276 -8.07 11.69 23.57
C ILE A 276 -7.74 13.15 23.81
N GLN A 277 -8.35 14.07 23.04
CA GLN A 277 -8.21 15.51 23.21
C GLN A 277 -9.56 16.20 23.10
N LEU A 278 -9.95 16.95 24.14
CA LEU A 278 -11.02 17.94 24.05
C LEU A 278 -10.44 19.26 23.58
N LYS A 279 -11.11 19.90 22.62
CA LYS A 279 -10.72 21.20 22.06
C LYS A 279 -11.90 22.16 22.02
N PHE A 280 -11.64 23.44 22.25
CA PHE A 280 -12.56 24.54 21.96
C PHE A 280 -11.90 25.50 20.98
N GLY A 281 -12.52 25.71 19.80
CA GLY A 281 -11.99 26.64 18.79
C GLY A 281 -10.57 26.28 18.33
N GLY A 282 -10.24 24.99 18.31
CA GLY A 282 -8.91 24.48 17.96
C GLY A 282 -7.92 24.40 19.13
N GLN A 283 -8.15 25.10 20.24
CA GLN A 283 -7.29 25.04 21.41
C GLN A 283 -7.57 23.78 22.24
N VAL A 284 -6.53 23.02 22.58
CA VAL A 284 -6.64 21.83 23.44
C VAL A 284 -6.91 22.26 24.87
N ILE A 285 -8.00 21.74 25.44
CA ILE A 285 -8.47 22.03 26.80
C ILE A 285 -8.10 20.90 27.75
N SER A 286 -8.26 19.66 27.30
CA SER A 286 -7.88 18.48 28.07
C SER A 286 -7.31 17.40 27.17
N LYS A 287 -6.48 16.52 27.75
CA LYS A 287 -5.81 15.44 27.05
C LYS A 287 -5.71 14.22 27.95
N PHE A 288 -6.09 13.08 27.41
CA PHE A 288 -6.04 11.79 28.10
C PHE A 288 -5.26 10.78 27.27
N LYS A 289 -4.64 9.83 27.95
CA LYS A 289 -3.95 8.70 27.34
C LYS A 289 -4.27 7.43 28.15
N THR A 290 -4.66 6.35 27.49
CA THR A 290 -4.83 5.06 28.14
C THR A 290 -3.52 4.28 28.20
N GLU A 291 -3.49 3.22 29.00
CA GLU A 291 -2.49 2.18 28.86
C GLU A 291 -2.60 1.48 27.50
N HIS A 292 -1.50 0.89 27.05
CA HIS A 292 -1.44 0.12 25.82
C HIS A 292 -1.79 -1.34 26.09
N GLN A 293 -2.44 -1.98 25.11
CA GLN A 293 -2.75 -3.40 25.15
C GLN A 293 -1.84 -4.14 24.20
N LEU A 294 -1.00 -5.05 24.70
CA LEU A 294 0.00 -5.73 23.89
C LEU A 294 -0.64 -6.61 22.81
N SER A 295 -0.16 -6.49 21.58
CA SER A 295 -0.34 -7.43 20.49
C SER A 295 -1.83 -7.73 20.19
N ASN A 296 -2.64 -6.69 20.12
CA ASN A 296 -4.09 -6.78 20.06
C ASN A 296 -4.70 -5.91 18.95
N LEU A 297 -5.33 -6.53 17.94
CA LEU A 297 -6.02 -5.80 16.86
C LEU A 297 -7.53 -5.59 17.14
N ASN A 298 -8.03 -6.09 18.27
CA ASN A 298 -9.42 -5.96 18.71
C ASN A 298 -9.49 -5.57 20.20
N PRO A 299 -8.81 -4.49 20.63
CA PRO A 299 -8.73 -4.10 22.04
C PRO A 299 -10.09 -3.69 22.60
N VAL A 300 -10.33 -4.04 23.86
CA VAL A 300 -11.48 -3.57 24.65
C VAL A 300 -10.95 -2.58 25.67
N PHE A 301 -11.31 -1.31 25.53
CA PHE A 301 -10.83 -0.23 26.39
C PHE A 301 -11.75 0.01 27.58
N ASN A 302 -13.07 -0.02 27.37
CA ASN A 302 -14.08 0.40 28.35
C ASN A 302 -13.72 1.74 29.03
N PHE A 303 -13.11 2.64 28.27
CA PHE A 303 -12.68 3.95 28.75
C PHE A 303 -13.90 4.84 28.90
N ASN A 304 -14.00 5.57 30.01
CA ASN A 304 -15.09 6.48 30.31
C ASN A 304 -14.52 7.79 30.86
N GLU A 305 -14.83 8.90 30.20
CA GLU A 305 -14.41 10.23 30.62
C GLU A 305 -15.56 11.22 30.53
N ILE A 306 -15.60 12.16 31.48
CA ILE A 306 -16.63 13.20 31.54
C ILE A 306 -15.95 14.54 31.27
N PHE A 307 -16.40 15.22 30.22
CA PHE A 307 -15.93 16.54 29.85
C PHE A 307 -16.94 17.61 30.26
N GLU A 308 -16.50 18.63 30.97
CA GLU A 308 -17.31 19.83 31.19
C GLU A 308 -17.38 20.64 29.89
N VAL A 309 -18.57 20.69 29.30
CA VAL A 309 -18.86 21.38 28.03
C VAL A 309 -20.18 22.16 28.20
N PRO A 310 -20.10 23.46 28.53
CA PRO A 310 -21.25 24.35 28.52
C PRO A 310 -21.93 24.41 27.14
N TRP A 311 -23.23 24.68 27.12
CA TRP A 311 -24.02 24.67 25.87
C TRP A 311 -23.51 25.68 24.84
N GLU A 312 -22.94 26.81 25.29
CA GLU A 312 -22.35 27.86 24.45
C GLU A 312 -21.11 27.35 23.69
N LYS A 313 -20.40 26.38 24.29
CA LYS A 313 -19.16 25.80 23.74
C LYS A 313 -19.42 24.64 22.79
N LEU A 314 -20.62 24.06 22.76
CA LEU A 314 -20.96 22.93 21.86
C LEU A 314 -20.65 23.22 20.39
N LYS A 315 -20.86 24.46 19.91
CA LYS A 315 -20.59 24.82 18.51
C LYS A 315 -19.11 24.75 18.15
N VAL A 316 -18.23 25.05 19.10
CA VAL A 316 -16.77 25.09 18.92
C VAL A 316 -16.06 23.91 19.56
N CYS A 317 -16.82 22.97 20.13
CA CYS A 317 -16.35 21.77 20.79
C CYS A 317 -15.94 20.72 19.76
N GLN A 318 -14.74 20.18 19.97
CA GLN A 318 -14.21 19.07 19.19
C GLN A 318 -13.54 18.06 20.13
N ILE A 319 -13.88 16.79 19.97
CA ILE A 319 -13.28 15.66 20.68
C ILE A 319 -12.53 14.80 19.65
N ASP A 320 -11.20 14.82 19.71
CA ASP A 320 -10.35 13.96 18.89
C ASP A 320 -9.99 12.69 19.67
N ILE A 321 -10.18 11.53 19.04
CA ILE A 321 -9.74 10.23 19.56
C ILE A 321 -8.77 9.64 18.56
N LEU A 322 -7.51 9.52 18.94
CA LEU A 322 -6.47 8.85 18.16
C LEU A 322 -6.23 7.47 18.76
N VAL A 323 -6.34 6.44 17.93
CA VAL A 323 -5.86 5.09 18.22
C VAL A 323 -4.41 5.04 17.74
N MET A 324 -3.51 4.86 18.70
CA MET A 324 -2.07 4.87 18.53
C MET A 324 -1.53 3.47 18.68
N ASP A 325 -0.43 3.17 17.98
CA ASP A 325 0.40 2.01 18.23
C ASP A 325 1.56 2.38 19.16
N TYR A 326 1.81 1.56 20.18
CA TYR A 326 2.93 1.79 21.10
C TYR A 326 4.18 1.06 20.62
N ASP A 327 5.23 1.82 20.33
CA ASP A 327 6.53 1.27 19.98
C ASP A 327 7.52 1.47 21.14
N ARG A 328 8.18 0.39 21.56
CA ARG A 328 9.20 0.48 22.62
C ARG A 328 10.48 1.20 22.16
N TRP A 329 10.84 1.06 20.89
CA TRP A 329 12.13 1.51 20.35
C TRP A 329 12.00 2.49 19.18
N LYS A 330 10.77 2.81 18.79
CA LYS A 330 10.44 3.76 17.73
C LYS A 330 9.43 4.78 18.25
N LYS A 331 9.15 5.79 17.43
CA LYS A 331 8.11 6.76 17.73
C LYS A 331 6.74 6.11 17.49
N ASN A 332 5.89 6.11 18.50
CA ASN A 332 4.49 5.66 18.41
C ASN A 332 3.80 6.20 17.14
N GLU A 333 3.17 5.30 16.40
CA GLU A 333 2.50 5.61 15.14
C GLU A 333 0.99 5.74 15.32
N VAL A 334 0.34 6.53 14.46
CA VAL A 334 -1.12 6.66 14.47
C VAL A 334 -1.73 5.56 13.62
N ILE A 335 -2.44 4.63 14.26
CA ILE A 335 -3.26 3.64 13.55
C ILE A 335 -4.40 4.39 12.85
N GLY A 336 -5.15 5.21 13.60
CA GLY A 336 -6.11 6.13 13.00
C GLY A 336 -6.85 7.01 13.99
N LYS A 337 -7.72 7.86 13.47
CA LYS A 337 -8.38 8.94 14.21
C LYS A 337 -9.87 9.01 13.89
N VAL A 338 -10.66 9.38 14.90
CA VAL A 338 -12.03 9.89 14.76
C VAL A 338 -12.15 11.25 15.46
N THR A 339 -13.03 12.10 14.94
CA THR A 339 -13.21 13.47 15.45
C THR A 339 -14.70 13.76 15.57
N PHE A 340 -15.16 14.05 16.79
CA PHE A 340 -16.54 14.49 17.03
C PHE A 340 -16.59 16.00 17.21
N GLY A 341 -17.47 16.66 16.46
CA GLY A 341 -17.71 18.09 16.56
C GLY A 341 -18.71 18.54 15.51
N LYS A 342 -19.19 19.78 15.60
CA LYS A 342 -20.22 20.28 14.67
C LYS A 342 -19.71 20.38 13.23
N GLU A 343 -18.46 20.82 13.07
CA GLU A 343 -17.79 20.99 11.77
C GLU A 343 -16.61 20.02 11.58
N GLY A 344 -16.24 19.27 12.62
CA GLY A 344 -15.12 18.33 12.60
C GLY A 344 -15.53 16.94 12.13
N GLY A 345 -14.58 16.23 11.51
CA GLY A 345 -14.73 14.80 11.22
C GLY A 345 -15.48 14.43 9.94
N SER A 346 -15.81 13.14 9.82
CA SER A 346 -16.56 12.58 8.68
C SER A 346 -18.07 12.91 8.78
N PRO A 347 -18.86 12.70 7.71
CA PRO A 347 -20.32 12.81 7.80
C PRO A 347 -20.94 11.92 8.91
N THR A 348 -20.41 10.70 9.14
CA THR A 348 -20.92 9.79 10.16
C THR A 348 -20.59 10.26 11.58
N GLU A 349 -19.39 10.83 11.78
CA GLU A 349 -18.97 11.40 13.07
C GLU A 349 -19.78 12.65 13.41
N ARG A 350 -20.01 13.54 12.44
CA ARG A 350 -20.89 14.71 12.60
C ARG A 350 -22.33 14.31 12.90
N LYS A 351 -22.85 13.29 12.22
CA LYS A 351 -24.18 12.74 12.50
C LYS A 351 -24.28 12.25 13.95
N HIS A 352 -23.30 11.49 14.42
CA HIS A 352 -23.25 10.98 15.80
C HIS A 352 -23.22 12.11 16.83
N TYR A 353 -22.38 13.13 16.59
CA TYR A 353 -22.31 14.31 17.46
C TYR A 353 -23.62 15.11 17.48
N ASN A 354 -24.25 15.31 16.33
CA ASN A 354 -25.55 15.99 16.24
C ASN A 354 -26.67 15.18 16.89
N GLN A 355 -26.65 13.86 16.78
CA GLN A 355 -27.62 12.99 17.48
C GLN A 355 -27.48 13.12 19.00
N MET A 356 -26.27 13.14 19.53
CA MET A 356 -26.01 13.38 20.97
C MET A 356 -26.61 14.72 21.43
N ILE A 357 -26.46 15.79 20.65
CA ILE A 357 -27.01 17.12 20.98
C ILE A 357 -28.54 17.12 20.90
N ASN A 358 -29.10 16.53 19.83
CA ASN A 358 -30.55 16.54 19.57
C ASN A 358 -31.34 15.59 20.49
N LYS A 359 -30.66 14.63 21.13
CA LYS A 359 -31.23 13.69 22.09
C LYS A 359 -30.50 13.80 23.44
N PRO A 360 -30.65 14.93 24.16
CA PRO A 360 -29.98 15.13 25.44
C PRO A 360 -30.42 14.08 26.46
N ASN A 361 -29.52 13.71 27.37
CA ASN A 361 -29.71 12.68 28.38
C ASN A 361 -29.92 11.25 27.84
N GLU A 362 -29.74 11.02 26.53
CA GLU A 362 -29.80 9.70 25.88
C GLU A 362 -28.44 9.37 25.25
N ALA A 363 -27.80 8.30 25.71
CA ALA A 363 -26.51 7.88 25.18
C ALA A 363 -26.65 7.38 23.74
N GLN A 364 -25.90 7.99 22.82
CA GLN A 364 -25.82 7.56 21.43
C GLN A 364 -24.58 6.68 21.27
N ILE A 365 -24.77 5.46 20.75
CA ILE A 365 -23.69 4.47 20.58
C ILE A 365 -23.52 4.18 19.09
N GLN A 366 -22.29 4.30 18.58
CA GLN A 366 -22.03 4.10 17.16
C GLN A 366 -20.60 3.62 16.88
N TRP A 367 -20.47 2.75 15.87
CA TRP A 367 -19.20 2.39 15.24
C TRP A 367 -18.73 3.47 14.27
N HIS A 368 -17.43 3.77 14.30
CA HIS A 368 -16.78 4.69 13.37
C HIS A 368 -15.56 4.03 12.73
N ARG A 369 -15.33 4.30 11.45
CA ARG A 369 -14.12 3.87 10.75
C ARG A 369 -12.96 4.79 11.10
N LEU A 370 -11.82 4.20 11.43
CA LEU A 370 -10.59 4.94 11.72
C LEU A 370 -10.00 5.51 10.41
N LYS A 371 -9.63 6.78 10.45
CA LYS A 371 -9.02 7.49 9.31
C LYS A 371 -7.56 7.84 9.60
N PRO A 372 -6.75 8.16 8.57
CA PRO A 372 -5.46 8.82 8.77
C PRO A 372 -5.57 10.10 9.60
N GLU A 373 -4.47 10.47 10.30
CA GLU A 373 -4.38 11.70 11.11
C GLU A 373 -4.64 12.96 10.29
#